data_AF-A0A9E3RSY0-F1
#
_entry.id   AF-A0A9E3RSY0-F1
#
_cell.length_a   1.000
_cell.length_b   1.000
_cell.length_c   1.000
_cell.angle_alpha   90.00
_cell.angle_beta   90.00
_cell.angle_gamma   90.00
#
_symmetry.space_group_name_H-M   'P 1'
#
loop_
_entity.id
_entity.type
_entity.pdbx_description
1 polymer ?
#
loop_
_entity_poly.entity_id
_entity_poly.type
_entity_poly.pdbx_seq_one_letter_code
_entity_poly.pdbx_strand_id
1 'polypeptide(L)'
;MSREHFMPKAFGTFRNCPTLNNRLCRECNGNIGKAVDELVNASPVGLARYLTQSTGSIPEKPRIFYQSHHGTPPILIEAKMRSLLIGESEDLPIRCEWIPDCNAISPLSQVIIRRPDYSREVILLNETLSNDDGIQRIMRVLGIDKARALTAIVHDTDREIGTKLLRRIDKRYKRTKFRPTTLSGGLVPGHTHITFTSNAMRALAAIAFHYTLVTNEYIHGDEPEFASIRQFIMCGGNPDGILRHLDRPFLDALHKNRYPSRCTHVLLVDKRARTIKCNVALFIYPSRYVPDCSYEVIVGRNPFVIKMGPPIIAHAFTYTDEYKQEGFHGNMTSLHPFAIQQ
;
A
#
# COMPACT_ATOMS: atom_id res chain seq x y z
N MET A 1 -23.97 -6.29 -16.65
CA MET A 1 -23.73 -5.52 -15.40
C MET A 1 -22.90 -6.37 -14.46
N SER A 2 -22.01 -5.78 -13.64
CA SER A 2 -21.13 -6.54 -12.73
C SER A 2 -21.71 -6.64 -11.32
N ARG A 3 -21.48 -7.78 -10.68
CA ARG A 3 -21.61 -7.95 -9.22
C ARG A 3 -20.30 -7.51 -8.59
N GLU A 4 -20.32 -6.43 -7.83
CA GLU A 4 -19.12 -5.82 -7.28
C GLU A 4 -19.13 -5.79 -5.76
N HIS A 5 -17.95 -5.86 -5.15
CA HIS A 5 -17.80 -5.64 -3.72
C HIS A 5 -17.28 -4.23 -3.52
N PHE A 6 -17.91 -3.45 -2.64
CA PHE A 6 -17.40 -2.12 -2.28
C PHE A 6 -16.06 -2.21 -1.56
N MET A 7 -15.81 -3.32 -0.85
CA MET A 7 -14.50 -3.68 -0.31
C MET A 7 -13.71 -4.50 -1.34
N PRO A 8 -12.55 -4.04 -1.80
CA PRO A 8 -11.68 -4.79 -2.70
C PRO A 8 -11.40 -6.20 -2.19
N LYS A 9 -11.46 -7.20 -3.07
CA LYS A 9 -11.07 -8.59 -2.74
C LYS A 9 -9.63 -8.72 -2.27
N ALA A 10 -8.76 -7.77 -2.65
CA ALA A 10 -7.40 -7.65 -2.14
C ALA A 10 -7.34 -7.47 -0.61
N PHE A 11 -8.39 -6.90 0.00
CA PHE A 11 -8.57 -6.80 1.44
C PHE A 11 -9.29 -8.02 2.03
N GLY A 12 -9.68 -9.00 1.21
CA GLY A 12 -10.37 -10.20 1.64
C GLY A 12 -11.85 -10.20 1.34
N THR A 13 -12.47 -11.33 1.66
CA THR A 13 -13.91 -11.59 1.52
C THR A 13 -14.51 -11.70 2.92
N PHE A 14 -15.59 -10.96 3.19
CA PHE A 14 -16.17 -10.90 4.52
C PHE A 14 -17.60 -11.44 4.50
N ARG A 15 -17.97 -12.22 5.52
CA ARG A 15 -19.35 -12.64 5.73
C ARG A 15 -20.22 -11.41 5.98
N ASN A 16 -21.49 -11.51 5.59
CA ASN A 16 -22.48 -10.44 5.69
C ASN A 16 -22.11 -9.16 4.92
N CYS A 17 -21.12 -9.22 4.02
CA CYS A 17 -20.74 -8.08 3.18
C CYS A 17 -21.59 -8.08 1.89
N PRO A 18 -22.61 -7.21 1.79
CA PRO A 18 -23.47 -7.15 0.61
C PRO A 18 -22.70 -6.73 -0.64
N THR A 19 -23.18 -7.16 -1.81
CA THR A 19 -22.61 -6.76 -3.09
C THR A 19 -23.34 -5.57 -3.69
N LEU A 20 -22.59 -4.68 -4.32
CA LEU A 20 -23.10 -3.63 -5.17
C LEU A 20 -23.56 -4.28 -6.48
N ASN A 21 -24.87 -4.47 -6.62
CA ASN A 21 -25.46 -5.12 -7.79
C ASN A 21 -25.90 -4.06 -8.80
N ASN A 22 -25.49 -4.21 -10.07
CA ASN A 22 -26.00 -3.41 -11.18
C ASN A 22 -25.78 -1.89 -11.10
N ARG A 23 -24.79 -1.43 -10.31
CA ARG A 23 -24.45 0.00 -10.20
C ARG A 23 -23.28 0.44 -11.07
N LEU A 24 -22.41 -0.49 -11.46
CA LEU A 24 -21.24 -0.21 -12.29
C LEU A 24 -21.22 -1.07 -13.56
N CYS A 25 -20.76 -0.48 -14.65
CA CYS A 25 -20.47 -1.21 -15.87
C CYS A 25 -19.10 -1.91 -15.76
N ARG A 26 -18.87 -2.92 -16.59
CA ARG A 26 -17.64 -3.72 -16.59
C ARG A 26 -16.39 -2.87 -16.84
N GLU A 27 -16.51 -1.86 -17.71
CA GLU A 27 -15.40 -0.96 -18.06
C GLU A 27 -15.01 -0.06 -16.89
N CYS A 28 -15.99 0.58 -16.23
CA CYS A 28 -15.74 1.39 -15.04
C CYS A 28 -15.08 0.56 -13.93
N ASN A 29 -15.60 -0.64 -13.66
CA ASN A 29 -15.02 -1.55 -12.67
C ASN A 29 -13.58 -1.94 -13.05
N GLY A 30 -13.30 -2.20 -14.33
CA GLY A 30 -11.93 -2.47 -14.81
C GLY A 30 -10.97 -1.31 -14.61
N ASN A 31 -11.42 -0.07 -14.80
CA ASN A 31 -10.62 1.13 -14.54
C ASN A 31 -10.34 1.33 -13.04
N ILE A 32 -11.36 1.17 -12.19
CA ILE A 32 -11.22 1.22 -10.73
C ILE A 32 -10.28 0.12 -10.25
N GLY A 33 -10.33 -1.08 -10.85
CA GLY A 33 -9.46 -2.20 -10.52
C GLY A 33 -7.97 -1.87 -10.61
N LYS A 34 -7.53 -1.06 -11.60
CA LYS A 34 -6.13 -0.61 -11.71
C LYS A 34 -5.72 0.32 -10.56
N ALA A 35 -6.61 1.23 -10.20
CA ALA A 35 -6.40 2.13 -9.07
C ALA A 35 -6.33 1.35 -7.74
N VAL A 36 -7.18 0.34 -7.58
CA VAL A 36 -7.18 -0.57 -6.43
C VAL A 36 -5.89 -1.39 -6.38
N ASP A 37 -5.40 -1.91 -7.51
CA ASP A 37 -4.13 -2.65 -7.55
C ASP A 37 -2.96 -1.80 -7.02
N GLU A 38 -2.93 -0.53 -7.42
CA GLU A 38 -1.91 0.41 -6.94
C GLU A 38 -2.07 0.74 -5.45
N LEU A 39 -3.30 0.93 -4.97
CA LEU A 39 -3.58 1.12 -3.55
C LEU A 39 -3.05 -0.05 -2.72
N VAL A 40 -3.25 -1.30 -3.17
CA VAL A 40 -2.90 -2.48 -2.37
C VAL A 40 -1.44 -2.93 -2.51
N ASN A 41 -0.70 -2.40 -3.48
CA ASN A 41 0.68 -2.83 -3.76
C ASN A 41 1.73 -1.71 -3.71
N ALA A 42 1.36 -0.42 -3.75
CA ALA A 42 2.34 0.68 -3.81
C ALA A 42 2.00 1.89 -2.94
N SER A 43 1.06 1.76 -2.00
CA SER A 43 0.63 2.85 -1.11
C SER A 43 0.86 2.53 0.38
N PRO A 44 0.61 3.47 1.31
CA PRO A 44 0.63 3.18 2.75
C PRO A 44 -0.28 2.01 3.15
N VAL A 45 -1.41 1.86 2.45
CA VAL A 45 -2.35 0.73 2.61
C VAL A 45 -1.71 -0.59 2.18
N GLY A 46 -0.92 -0.58 1.10
CA GLY A 46 -0.15 -1.74 0.65
C GLY A 46 0.94 -2.14 1.65
N LEU A 47 1.62 -1.16 2.26
CA LEU A 47 2.56 -1.41 3.35
C LEU A 47 1.85 -2.00 4.57
N ALA A 48 0.74 -1.41 5.00
CA ALA A 48 -0.04 -1.92 6.12
C ALA A 48 -0.47 -3.38 5.88
N ARG A 49 -1.00 -3.68 4.69
CA ARG A 49 -1.36 -5.03 4.26
C ARG A 49 -0.19 -6.02 4.35
N TYR A 50 0.99 -5.60 3.88
CA TYR A 50 2.20 -6.42 3.96
C TYR A 50 2.60 -6.71 5.41
N LEU A 51 2.59 -5.68 6.26
CA LEU A 51 2.98 -5.79 7.67
C LEU A 51 2.02 -6.62 8.51
N THR A 52 0.72 -6.52 8.27
CA THR A 52 -0.29 -7.32 8.99
C THR A 52 -0.42 -8.74 8.48
N GLN A 53 0.33 -9.09 7.42
CA GLN A 53 0.23 -10.36 6.68
C GLN A 53 -1.21 -10.74 6.32
N SER A 54 -2.09 -9.75 6.21
CA SER A 54 -3.50 -9.97 5.94
C SER A 54 -3.65 -10.25 4.45
N THR A 55 -3.46 -11.51 4.06
CA THR A 55 -3.68 -11.96 2.70
C THR A 55 -5.20 -12.05 2.50
N GLY A 56 -5.78 -11.09 1.79
CA GLY A 56 -7.09 -11.27 1.18
C GLY A 56 -7.07 -12.41 0.14
N SER A 57 -8.01 -12.40 -0.82
CA SER A 57 -8.12 -13.47 -1.83
C SER A 57 -6.94 -13.55 -2.82
N ILE A 58 -5.93 -12.69 -2.67
CA ILE A 58 -4.73 -12.69 -3.51
C ILE A 58 -3.64 -13.47 -2.74
N PRO A 59 -3.32 -14.70 -3.17
CA PRO A 59 -2.42 -15.60 -2.45
C PRO A 59 -0.96 -15.13 -2.48
N GLU A 60 -0.58 -14.32 -3.47
CA GLU A 60 0.78 -13.80 -3.56
C GLU A 60 1.00 -12.63 -2.59
N LYS A 61 2.08 -12.72 -1.81
CA LYS A 61 2.56 -11.61 -0.99
C LYS A 61 2.85 -10.42 -1.91
N PRO A 62 2.35 -9.22 -1.59
CA PRO A 62 2.57 -8.07 -2.43
C PRO A 62 4.07 -7.76 -2.48
N ARG A 63 4.62 -7.65 -3.69
CA ARG A 63 6.05 -7.41 -3.94
C ARG A 63 6.38 -5.92 -3.84
N ILE A 64 5.90 -5.27 -2.77
CA ILE A 64 5.87 -3.81 -2.62
C ILE A 64 7.24 -3.15 -2.62
N PHE A 65 8.30 -3.89 -2.25
CA PHE A 65 9.67 -3.39 -2.19
C PHE A 65 10.49 -3.64 -3.47
N TYR A 66 9.96 -4.44 -4.41
CA TYR A 66 10.73 -4.96 -5.55
C TYR A 66 10.21 -4.46 -6.89
N GLN A 67 8.91 -4.18 -6.98
CA GLN A 67 8.23 -3.95 -8.24
C GLN A 67 7.46 -2.63 -8.25
N SER A 68 7.55 -1.92 -9.37
CA SER A 68 6.70 -0.76 -9.66
C SER A 68 5.29 -1.23 -10.03
N HIS A 69 4.26 -0.53 -9.55
CA HIS A 69 2.87 -0.84 -9.88
C HIS A 69 2.24 0.33 -10.64
N HIS A 70 1.81 0.09 -11.88
CA HIS A 70 1.16 1.11 -12.73
C HIS A 70 1.93 2.43 -12.89
N GLY A 71 3.27 2.37 -12.88
CA GLY A 71 4.15 3.54 -12.96
C GLY A 71 4.56 4.13 -11.62
N THR A 72 3.96 3.65 -10.53
CA THR A 72 4.33 4.04 -9.16
C THR A 72 5.54 3.24 -8.70
N PRO A 73 6.59 3.90 -8.19
CA PRO A 73 7.79 3.22 -7.74
C PRO A 73 7.46 2.29 -6.56
N PRO A 74 8.27 1.24 -6.34
CA PRO A 74 8.16 0.41 -5.15
C PRO A 74 8.32 1.27 -3.89
N ILE A 75 7.79 0.78 -2.77
CA ILE A 75 8.08 1.34 -1.45
C ILE A 75 9.57 1.15 -1.17
N LEU A 76 10.23 2.21 -0.74
CA LEU A 76 11.66 2.17 -0.46
C LEU A 76 11.88 2.36 1.03
N ILE A 77 12.57 1.42 1.67
CA ILE A 77 13.14 1.64 3.00
C ILE A 77 14.63 1.87 2.79
N GLU A 78 15.11 3.06 3.11
CA GLU A 78 16.53 3.38 3.09
C GLU A 78 17.06 3.34 4.51
N ALA A 79 18.11 2.56 4.76
CA ALA A 79 18.87 2.63 6.00
C ALA A 79 20.32 3.01 5.71
N LYS A 80 20.97 3.60 6.69
CA LYS A 80 22.40 3.93 6.63
C LYS A 80 23.20 2.86 7.35
N MET A 81 24.08 2.19 6.62
CA MET A 81 24.96 1.19 7.21
C MET A 81 26.39 1.72 7.25
N ARG A 82 26.97 1.74 8.45
CA ARG A 82 28.39 2.08 8.62
C ARG A 82 29.24 1.00 7.99
N SER A 83 29.92 1.33 6.90
CA SER A 83 30.75 0.37 6.19
C SER A 83 32.11 0.23 6.87
N LEU A 84 32.18 -0.56 7.95
CA LEU A 84 33.47 -0.94 8.55
C LEU A 84 34.39 -1.72 7.57
N LEU A 85 33.88 -2.11 6.40
CA LEU A 85 34.48 -3.08 5.49
C LEU A 85 35.14 -2.46 4.24
N ILE A 86 34.84 -1.21 3.90
CA ILE A 86 35.48 -0.53 2.75
C ILE A 86 36.65 0.36 3.24
N GLY A 87 36.87 0.44 4.56
CA GLY A 87 37.79 1.43 5.13
C GLY A 87 37.33 2.87 4.89
N GLU A 88 36.13 3.05 4.34
CA GLU A 88 35.47 4.35 4.18
C GLU A 88 34.72 4.63 5.49
N SER A 89 34.96 5.81 6.07
CA SER A 89 34.29 6.27 7.30
C SER A 89 32.82 6.64 7.10
N GLU A 90 32.31 6.50 5.87
CA GLU A 90 31.01 6.99 5.44
C GLU A 90 29.94 5.90 5.41
N ASP A 91 28.72 6.30 5.69
CA ASP A 91 27.56 5.43 5.65
C ASP A 91 27.16 5.10 4.20
N LEU A 92 26.90 3.83 3.94
CA LEU A 92 26.34 3.38 2.68
C LEU A 92 24.81 3.37 2.76
N PRO A 93 24.10 3.90 1.74
CA PRO A 93 22.67 3.70 1.63
C PRO A 93 22.40 2.23 1.31
N ILE A 94 21.62 1.57 2.14
CA ILE A 94 21.10 0.23 1.89
C ILE A 94 19.59 0.32 1.73
N ARG A 95 19.07 -0.37 0.72
CA ARG A 95 17.64 -0.59 0.56
C ARG A 95 17.24 -1.84 1.32
N CYS A 96 16.15 -1.73 2.06
CA CYS A 96 15.66 -2.80 2.92
C CYS A 96 14.20 -3.13 2.62
N GLU A 97 13.78 -4.31 3.02
CA GLU A 97 12.39 -4.68 3.22
C GLU A 97 12.10 -4.75 4.72
N TRP A 98 10.85 -4.53 5.07
CA TRP A 98 10.37 -4.83 6.42
C TRP A 98 10.22 -6.34 6.57
N ILE A 99 10.64 -6.90 7.69
CA ILE A 99 10.36 -8.28 8.02
C ILE A 99 9.08 -8.29 8.88
N PRO A 100 7.99 -8.92 8.42
CA PRO A 100 6.77 -9.02 9.20
C PRO A 100 7.00 -9.63 10.60
N ASP A 101 6.19 -9.21 11.57
CA ASP A 101 6.15 -9.70 12.96
C ASP A 101 7.36 -9.43 13.86
N CYS A 102 8.55 -9.09 13.34
CA CYS A 102 9.76 -8.99 14.15
C CYS A 102 10.35 -7.58 14.31
N ASN A 103 9.63 -6.53 13.89
CA ASN A 103 10.10 -5.13 13.95
C ASN A 103 11.55 -4.98 13.48
N ALA A 104 11.86 -5.65 12.38
CA ALA A 104 13.18 -5.68 11.82
C ALA A 104 13.09 -5.37 10.34
N ILE A 105 14.21 -4.94 9.79
CA ILE A 105 14.38 -4.77 8.35
C ILE A 105 15.46 -5.71 7.88
N SER A 106 15.30 -6.24 6.67
CA SER A 106 16.29 -7.07 5.99
C SER A 106 16.81 -6.33 4.77
N PRO A 107 18.12 -6.31 4.48
CA PRO A 107 18.60 -5.72 3.25
C PRO A 107 18.07 -6.50 2.04
N LEU A 108 17.63 -5.74 1.04
CA LEU A 108 17.28 -6.29 -0.27
C LEU A 108 18.54 -6.75 -1.01
N SER A 109 18.37 -7.70 -1.93
CA SER A 109 19.40 -8.03 -2.91
C SER A 109 19.70 -6.81 -3.76
N GLN A 110 20.92 -6.28 -3.67
CA GLN A 110 21.30 -5.00 -4.28
C GLN A 110 22.79 -4.91 -4.57
N VAL A 111 23.13 -4.09 -5.57
CA VAL A 111 24.49 -3.67 -5.89
C VAL A 111 24.60 -2.16 -5.65
N ILE A 112 25.57 -1.77 -4.82
CA ILE A 112 25.85 -0.36 -4.54
C ILE A 112 27.05 0.05 -5.39
N ILE A 113 26.88 1.11 -6.16
CA ILE A 113 27.91 1.63 -7.06
C ILE A 113 28.27 3.07 -6.70
N ARG A 114 29.46 3.48 -7.13
CA ARG A 114 29.93 4.86 -7.13
C ARG A 114 30.05 5.33 -8.57
N ARG A 115 29.36 6.42 -8.89
CA ARG A 115 29.39 7.09 -10.19
C ARG A 115 30.67 7.93 -10.33
N PRO A 116 31.04 8.38 -11.54
CA PRO A 116 32.24 9.21 -11.76
C PRO A 116 32.22 10.54 -11.01
N ASP A 117 31.03 11.07 -10.71
CA ASP A 117 30.81 12.29 -9.91
C ASP A 117 30.82 12.03 -8.39
N TYR A 118 31.27 10.83 -7.98
CA TYR A 118 31.30 10.34 -6.59
C TYR A 118 29.92 10.11 -5.94
N SER A 119 28.82 10.36 -6.63
CA SER A 119 27.49 10.01 -6.11
C SER A 119 27.33 8.49 -6.02
N ARG A 120 26.51 8.04 -5.07
CA ARG A 120 26.22 6.63 -4.81
C ARG A 120 24.84 6.29 -5.36
N GLU A 121 24.74 5.14 -6.00
CA GLU A 121 23.48 4.62 -6.54
C GLU A 121 23.28 3.18 -6.06
N VAL A 122 22.04 2.83 -5.76
CA VAL A 122 21.66 1.48 -5.33
C VAL A 122 20.83 0.83 -6.43
N ILE A 123 21.32 -0.29 -6.97
CA ILE A 123 20.63 -1.07 -7.98
C ILE A 123 20.04 -2.31 -7.31
N LEU A 124 18.70 -2.35 -7.20
CA LEU A 124 17.99 -3.52 -6.70
C LEU A 124 18.06 -4.66 -7.72
N LEU A 125 18.36 -5.87 -7.26
CA LEU A 125 18.32 -7.08 -8.06
C LEU A 125 16.88 -7.58 -8.11
N ASN A 126 16.33 -7.71 -9.32
CA ASN A 126 14.98 -8.23 -9.56
C ASN A 126 14.92 -8.99 -10.89
N GLU A 127 13.75 -9.53 -11.23
CA GLU A 127 13.55 -10.32 -12.44
C GLU A 127 13.88 -9.57 -13.74
N THR A 128 13.78 -8.23 -13.75
CA THR A 128 14.15 -7.45 -14.95
C THR A 128 15.64 -7.54 -15.25
N LEU A 129 16.48 -7.80 -14.24
CA LEU A 129 17.93 -7.97 -14.38
C LEU A 129 18.35 -9.42 -14.66
N SER A 130 17.39 -10.34 -14.81
CA SER A 130 17.68 -11.77 -15.06
C SER A 130 18.37 -12.04 -16.40
N ASN A 131 18.20 -11.13 -17.37
CA ASN A 131 18.78 -11.22 -18.71
C ASN A 131 19.66 -10.01 -19.06
N ASP A 132 20.49 -10.16 -20.10
CA ASP A 132 21.45 -9.15 -20.54
C ASP A 132 20.77 -7.86 -21.04
N ASP A 133 19.60 -7.96 -21.68
CA ASP A 133 18.86 -6.80 -22.20
C ASP A 133 18.41 -5.89 -21.06
N GLY A 134 17.92 -6.46 -19.96
CA GLY A 134 17.51 -5.73 -18.78
C GLY A 134 18.69 -5.05 -18.07
N ILE A 135 19.82 -5.74 -17.96
CA ILE A 135 21.07 -5.14 -17.45
C ILE A 135 21.49 -3.97 -18.34
N GLN A 136 21.52 -4.15 -19.66
CA GLN A 136 21.92 -3.11 -20.60
C GLN A 136 20.96 -1.92 -20.58
N ARG A 137 19.66 -2.16 -20.43
CA ARG A 137 18.64 -1.12 -20.26
C ARG A 137 18.89 -0.30 -18.99
N ILE A 138 19.10 -0.95 -17.84
CA ILE A 138 19.38 -0.26 -16.58
C ILE A 138 20.69 0.52 -16.67
N MET A 139 21.74 -0.05 -17.26
CA MET A 139 23.01 0.67 -17.45
C MET A 139 22.84 1.93 -18.30
N ARG A 140 22.02 1.88 -19.35
CA ARG A 140 21.73 3.02 -20.23
C ARG A 140 20.90 4.08 -19.52
N VAL A 141 19.82 3.68 -18.85
CA VAL A 141 18.90 4.60 -18.14
C VAL A 141 19.63 5.31 -17.01
N LEU A 142 20.44 4.58 -16.24
CA LEU A 142 21.18 5.16 -15.12
C LEU A 142 22.46 5.85 -15.58
N GLY A 143 23.00 5.58 -16.77
CA GLY A 143 24.27 6.17 -17.23
C GLY A 143 25.46 5.75 -16.36
N ILE A 144 25.59 4.43 -16.12
CA ILE A 144 26.55 3.84 -15.17
C ILE A 144 27.65 3.01 -15.85
N ASP A 145 27.92 3.28 -17.14
CA ASP A 145 28.96 2.63 -17.95
C ASP A 145 30.37 2.80 -17.39
N LYS A 146 30.60 3.88 -16.62
CA LYS A 146 31.87 4.18 -15.93
C LYS A 146 31.78 4.06 -14.41
N ALA A 147 30.68 3.51 -13.88
CA ALA A 147 30.52 3.35 -12.44
C ALA A 147 31.45 2.25 -11.90
N ARG A 148 31.79 2.35 -10.62
CA ARG A 148 32.56 1.34 -9.89
C ARG A 148 31.67 0.66 -8.86
N ALA A 149 31.68 -0.67 -8.82
CA ALA A 149 31.01 -1.40 -7.75
C ALA A 149 31.71 -1.15 -6.41
N LEU A 150 30.95 -0.72 -5.40
CA LEU A 150 31.42 -0.57 -4.03
C LEU A 150 31.24 -1.88 -3.25
N THR A 151 30.03 -2.40 -3.28
CA THR A 151 29.65 -3.62 -2.57
C THR A 151 28.40 -4.24 -3.20
N ALA A 152 28.17 -5.51 -2.92
CA ALA A 152 26.96 -6.22 -3.29
C ALA A 152 26.46 -7.03 -2.09
N ILE A 153 25.20 -6.79 -1.73
CA ILE A 153 24.48 -7.53 -0.70
C ILE A 153 23.46 -8.38 -1.46
N VAL A 154 23.61 -9.69 -1.48
CA VAL A 154 22.87 -10.54 -2.41
C VAL A 154 22.46 -11.82 -1.69
N HIS A 155 21.15 -12.12 -1.70
CA HIS A 155 20.64 -13.42 -1.26
C HIS A 155 21.14 -14.52 -2.21
N ASP A 156 21.26 -15.75 -1.72
CA ASP A 156 21.80 -16.85 -2.53
C ASP A 156 20.99 -17.10 -3.82
N THR A 157 19.68 -16.86 -3.78
CA THR A 157 18.79 -16.96 -4.94
C THR A 157 19.11 -15.97 -6.06
N ASP A 158 19.67 -14.81 -5.74
CA ASP A 158 19.95 -13.73 -6.69
C ASP A 158 21.43 -13.65 -7.08
N ARG A 159 22.25 -14.60 -6.60
CA ARG A 159 23.70 -14.59 -6.73
C ARG A 159 24.16 -14.60 -8.19
N GLU A 160 23.47 -15.32 -9.06
CA GLU A 160 23.78 -15.36 -10.49
C GLU A 160 23.53 -13.99 -11.14
N ILE A 161 22.36 -13.40 -10.89
CA ILE A 161 21.97 -12.08 -11.39
C ILE A 161 22.97 -11.01 -10.92
N GLY A 162 23.27 -10.99 -9.62
CA GLY A 162 24.25 -10.07 -9.04
C GLY A 162 25.64 -10.24 -9.66
N THR A 163 26.07 -11.48 -9.93
CA THR A 163 27.37 -11.75 -10.58
C THR A 163 27.40 -11.21 -12.01
N LYS A 164 26.33 -11.42 -12.79
CA LYS A 164 26.22 -10.91 -14.17
C LYS A 164 26.29 -9.38 -14.19
N LEU A 165 25.50 -8.72 -13.34
CA LEU A 165 25.48 -7.26 -13.23
C LEU A 165 26.84 -6.68 -12.83
N LEU A 166 27.48 -7.23 -11.79
CA LEU A 166 28.79 -6.76 -11.32
C LEU A 166 29.88 -6.85 -12.39
N ARG A 167 29.93 -7.94 -13.15
CA ARG A 167 30.91 -8.12 -14.25
C ARG A 167 30.73 -7.10 -15.38
N ARG A 168 29.49 -6.65 -15.61
CA ARG A 168 29.16 -5.64 -16.62
C ARG A 168 29.55 -4.24 -16.15
N ILE A 169 29.30 -3.91 -14.87
CA ILE A 169 29.61 -2.59 -14.31
C ILE A 169 31.13 -2.42 -14.09
N ASP A 170 31.78 -3.37 -13.42
CA ASP A 170 33.20 -3.25 -13.09
C ASP A 170 33.96 -4.50 -13.54
N LYS A 171 34.60 -4.43 -14.71
CA LYS A 171 35.45 -5.50 -15.26
C LYS A 171 36.62 -5.87 -14.34
N ARG A 172 37.03 -4.97 -13.44
CA ARG A 172 38.08 -5.21 -12.45
C ARG A 172 37.56 -5.90 -11.19
N TYR A 173 36.26 -6.17 -11.11
CA TYR A 173 35.65 -6.91 -10.01
C TYR A 173 36.10 -8.38 -10.04
N LYS A 174 37.34 -8.60 -9.59
CA LYS A 174 38.00 -9.90 -9.48
C LYS A 174 37.45 -10.61 -8.25
N ARG A 175 36.33 -11.33 -8.40
CA ARG A 175 35.78 -12.29 -7.40
C ARG A 175 35.86 -11.77 -5.96
N THR A 176 35.09 -10.74 -5.61
CA THR A 176 34.90 -10.36 -4.20
C THR A 176 33.65 -11.04 -3.64
N LYS A 177 33.79 -11.57 -2.42
CA LYS A 177 32.79 -12.32 -1.65
C LYS A 177 31.49 -11.50 -1.58
N PHE A 178 30.42 -12.02 -2.17
CA PHE A 178 29.06 -11.55 -1.88
C PHE A 178 28.91 -11.47 -0.36
N ARG A 179 28.35 -10.37 0.12
CA ARG A 179 28.07 -10.24 1.55
C ARG A 179 26.74 -10.95 1.83
N PRO A 180 26.69 -11.82 2.85
CA PRO A 180 25.43 -12.38 3.27
C PRO A 180 24.50 -11.24 3.69
N THR A 181 23.21 -11.44 3.46
CA THR A 181 22.13 -10.52 3.82
C THR A 181 21.91 -10.43 5.33
N THR A 182 22.48 -11.35 6.11
CA THR A 182 22.58 -11.27 7.56
C THR A 182 23.68 -10.29 7.98
N LEU A 183 23.29 -9.04 8.17
CA LEU A 183 24.09 -8.03 8.86
C LEU A 183 23.97 -8.24 10.37
N SER A 184 25.07 -8.08 11.11
CA SER A 184 25.09 -8.16 12.58
C SER A 184 24.05 -7.21 13.17
N GLY A 185 23.16 -7.74 14.02
CA GLY A 185 22.02 -7.02 14.58
C GLY A 185 22.40 -5.69 15.23
N GLY A 186 21.57 -4.67 15.00
CA GLY A 186 21.76 -3.33 15.54
C GLY A 186 20.61 -2.42 15.14
N LEU A 187 20.40 -1.34 15.91
CA LEU A 187 19.47 -0.29 15.53
C LEU A 187 20.13 0.58 14.47
N VAL A 188 19.48 0.71 13.32
CA VAL A 188 19.91 1.60 12.24
C VAL A 188 18.85 2.67 12.00
N PRO A 189 19.24 3.94 11.80
CA PRO A 189 18.30 4.95 11.34
C PRO A 189 17.85 4.58 9.92
N GLY A 190 16.54 4.62 9.70
CA GLY A 190 15.96 4.34 8.39
C GLY A 190 14.79 5.27 8.07
N HIS A 191 14.57 5.49 6.78
CA HIS A 191 13.47 6.27 6.23
C HIS A 191 12.67 5.40 5.27
N THR A 192 11.35 5.38 5.45
CA THR A 192 10.44 4.75 4.50
C THR A 192 9.86 5.82 3.57
N HIS A 193 10.11 5.67 2.28
CA HIS A 193 9.56 6.51 1.22
C HIS A 193 8.40 5.77 0.54
N ILE A 194 7.23 6.39 0.58
CA ILE A 194 6.01 5.86 -0.04
C ILE A 194 5.45 6.97 -0.93
N THR A 195 5.18 6.64 -2.19
CA THR A 195 4.53 7.58 -3.11
C THR A 195 3.03 7.36 -3.04
N PHE A 196 2.29 8.35 -2.51
CA PHE A 196 0.84 8.29 -2.47
C PHE A 196 0.24 9.01 -3.68
N THR A 197 -0.23 8.24 -4.65
CA THR A 197 -0.62 8.74 -5.97
C THR A 197 -2.10 9.08 -6.07
N SER A 198 -2.46 9.77 -7.15
CA SER A 198 -3.85 10.00 -7.53
C SER A 198 -4.62 8.68 -7.69
N ASN A 199 -4.01 7.62 -8.24
CA ASN A 199 -4.66 6.32 -8.37
C ASN A 199 -5.01 5.69 -7.01
N ALA A 200 -4.09 5.70 -6.05
CA ALA A 200 -4.38 5.22 -4.71
C ALA A 200 -5.53 6.03 -4.05
N MET A 201 -5.52 7.36 -4.21
CA MET A 201 -6.59 8.23 -3.72
C MET A 201 -7.95 7.95 -4.40
N ARG A 202 -7.96 7.71 -5.71
CA ARG A 202 -9.15 7.32 -6.48
C ARG A 202 -9.75 6.02 -5.99
N ALA A 203 -8.91 5.04 -5.65
CA ALA A 203 -9.36 3.77 -5.08
C ALA A 203 -10.03 3.95 -3.71
N LEU A 204 -9.45 4.78 -2.82
CA LEU A 204 -10.06 5.13 -1.54
C LEU A 204 -11.40 5.85 -1.72
N ALA A 205 -11.46 6.81 -2.64
CA ALA A 205 -12.70 7.48 -3.00
C ALA A 205 -13.77 6.51 -3.52
N ALA A 206 -13.38 5.53 -4.35
CA ALA A 206 -14.28 4.50 -4.85
C ALA A 206 -14.81 3.60 -3.72
N ILE A 207 -13.95 3.13 -2.82
CA ILE A 207 -14.35 2.33 -1.64
C ILE A 207 -15.40 3.10 -0.83
N ALA A 208 -15.10 4.36 -0.52
CA ALA A 208 -15.95 5.23 0.29
C ALA A 208 -17.31 5.50 -0.39
N PHE A 209 -17.29 5.78 -1.70
CA PHE A 209 -18.49 6.02 -2.49
C PHE A 209 -19.35 4.76 -2.60
N HIS A 210 -18.77 3.61 -2.97
CA HIS A 210 -19.51 2.36 -3.11
C HIS A 210 -20.11 1.89 -1.78
N TYR A 211 -19.38 2.05 -0.68
CA TYR A 211 -19.90 1.75 0.65
C TYR A 211 -21.09 2.65 1.01
N THR A 212 -21.03 3.93 0.63
CA THR A 212 -22.16 4.86 0.78
C THR A 212 -23.39 4.38 0.01
N LEU A 213 -23.24 3.94 -1.24
CA LEU A 213 -24.36 3.42 -2.05
C LEU A 213 -24.95 2.14 -1.45
N VAL A 214 -24.10 1.23 -0.99
CA VAL A 214 -24.55 -0.04 -0.42
C VAL A 214 -25.31 0.14 0.90
N THR A 215 -24.90 1.10 1.72
CA THR A 215 -25.54 1.35 3.02
C THR A 215 -26.78 2.25 2.91
N ASN A 216 -27.11 2.74 1.72
CA ASN A 216 -28.22 3.69 1.49
C ASN A 216 -29.02 3.31 0.25
N GLU A 217 -30.11 2.58 0.47
CA GLU A 217 -30.97 2.08 -0.61
C GLU A 217 -31.59 3.19 -1.47
N TYR A 218 -31.79 4.38 -0.90
CA TYR A 218 -32.36 5.54 -1.60
C TYR A 218 -31.35 6.28 -2.47
N ILE A 219 -30.03 6.08 -2.28
CA ILE A 219 -29.00 6.76 -3.05
C ILE A 219 -28.62 5.88 -4.24
N HIS A 220 -28.73 6.43 -5.45
CA HIS A 220 -28.46 5.70 -6.67
C HIS A 220 -26.99 5.81 -7.12
N GLY A 221 -26.36 6.92 -6.82
CA GLY A 221 -25.00 7.26 -7.18
C GLY A 221 -24.88 8.03 -8.49
N ASP A 222 -25.95 8.20 -9.27
CA ASP A 222 -25.99 8.99 -10.51
C ASP A 222 -26.47 10.44 -10.30
N GLU A 223 -26.89 10.78 -9.08
CA GLU A 223 -27.36 12.11 -8.71
C GLU A 223 -26.30 13.20 -9.02
N PRO A 224 -26.71 14.41 -9.44
CA PRO A 224 -25.78 15.50 -9.75
C PRO A 224 -24.83 15.86 -8.59
N GLU A 225 -25.28 15.69 -7.35
CA GLU A 225 -24.52 15.94 -6.12
C GLU A 225 -23.25 15.09 -6.01
N PHE A 226 -23.19 13.95 -6.71
CA PHE A 226 -22.04 13.05 -6.74
C PHE A 226 -21.19 13.18 -8.02
N ALA A 227 -21.50 14.12 -8.91
CA ALA A 227 -20.75 14.29 -10.16
C ALA A 227 -19.24 14.51 -9.91
N SER A 228 -18.88 15.29 -8.88
CA SER A 228 -17.49 15.57 -8.55
C SER A 228 -16.72 14.31 -8.10
N ILE A 229 -17.31 13.50 -7.20
CA ILE A 229 -16.65 12.27 -6.74
C ILE A 229 -16.55 11.23 -7.87
N ARG A 230 -17.58 11.11 -8.71
CA ARG A 230 -17.55 10.22 -9.88
C ARG A 230 -16.45 10.63 -10.85
N GLN A 231 -16.36 11.92 -11.17
CA GLN A 231 -15.31 12.45 -12.05
C GLN A 231 -13.93 12.18 -11.48
N PHE A 232 -13.72 12.42 -10.18
CA PHE A 232 -12.45 12.13 -9.53
C PHE A 232 -12.10 10.64 -9.59
N ILE A 233 -13.02 9.74 -9.21
CA ILE A 233 -12.79 8.28 -9.28
C ILE A 233 -12.41 7.84 -10.70
N MET A 234 -13.08 8.36 -11.72
CA MET A 234 -12.91 7.91 -13.10
C MET A 234 -11.70 8.51 -13.80
N CYS A 235 -11.43 9.79 -13.58
CA CYS A 235 -10.47 10.57 -14.34
C CYS A 235 -9.31 11.12 -13.51
N GLY A 236 -9.35 10.99 -12.18
CA GLY A 236 -8.42 11.66 -11.28
C GLY A 236 -8.67 13.16 -11.18
N GLY A 237 -7.62 13.91 -10.86
CA GLY A 237 -7.68 15.37 -10.65
C GLY A 237 -7.13 15.76 -9.28
N ASN A 238 -7.42 17.00 -8.86
CA ASN A 238 -7.03 17.49 -7.54
C ASN A 238 -7.86 16.78 -6.45
N PRO A 239 -7.24 16.06 -5.51
CA PRO A 239 -7.95 15.45 -4.38
C PRO A 239 -8.46 16.48 -3.35
N ASP A 240 -8.00 17.73 -3.38
CA ASP A 240 -8.37 18.75 -2.40
C ASP A 240 -9.90 18.93 -2.32
N GLY A 241 -10.43 18.83 -1.10
CA GLY A 241 -11.86 18.92 -0.83
C GLY A 241 -12.64 17.62 -1.10
N ILE A 242 -12.02 16.61 -1.69
CA ILE A 242 -12.60 15.26 -1.87
C ILE A 242 -12.04 14.28 -0.85
N LEU A 243 -10.72 14.22 -0.72
CA LEU A 243 -10.04 13.25 0.13
C LEU A 243 -9.07 13.96 1.06
N ARG A 244 -9.12 13.60 2.34
CA ARG A 244 -8.24 14.13 3.37
C ARG A 244 -7.66 12.98 4.19
N HIS A 245 -6.35 12.93 4.30
CA HIS A 245 -5.69 12.10 5.30
C HIS A 245 -5.96 12.67 6.69
N LEU A 246 -6.31 11.82 7.66
CA LEU A 246 -6.57 12.25 9.02
C LEU A 246 -5.30 12.11 9.85
N ASP A 247 -4.87 13.20 10.49
CA ASP A 247 -3.70 13.17 11.40
C ASP A 247 -3.94 12.34 12.66
N ARG A 248 -5.19 11.94 12.90
CA ARG A 248 -5.61 11.09 14.01
C ARG A 248 -6.71 10.14 13.51
N PRO A 249 -6.80 8.91 14.05
CA PRO A 249 -7.90 8.01 13.75
C PRO A 249 -9.26 8.66 13.99
N PHE A 250 -10.32 8.33 13.26
CA PHE A 250 -11.67 8.87 13.56
C PHE A 250 -12.43 8.07 14.62
N LEU A 251 -11.82 7.00 15.14
CA LEU A 251 -12.38 6.17 16.20
C LEU A 251 -11.72 6.56 17.53
N ASP A 252 -12.51 7.06 18.46
CA ASP A 252 -12.04 7.51 19.77
C ASP A 252 -11.34 6.39 20.57
N ALA A 253 -11.78 5.14 20.42
CA ALA A 253 -11.09 3.98 20.98
C ALA A 253 -9.61 3.90 20.56
N LEU A 254 -9.29 4.22 19.31
CA LEU A 254 -7.91 4.22 18.81
C LEU A 254 -7.09 5.38 19.40
N HIS A 255 -7.70 6.54 19.67
CA HIS A 255 -7.03 7.63 20.42
C HIS A 255 -6.63 7.20 21.82
N LYS A 256 -7.44 6.33 22.43
CA LYS A 256 -7.20 5.76 23.76
C LYS A 256 -6.26 4.55 23.73
N ASN A 257 -5.55 4.32 22.62
CA ASN A 257 -4.68 3.16 22.38
C ASN A 257 -5.40 1.81 22.56
N ARG A 258 -6.72 1.76 22.33
CA ARG A 258 -7.51 0.53 22.36
C ARG A 258 -7.64 0.00 20.95
N TYR A 259 -6.70 -0.86 20.57
CA TYR A 259 -6.70 -1.51 19.27
C TYR A 259 -7.51 -2.80 19.30
N PRO A 260 -8.15 -3.18 18.18
CA PRO A 260 -8.76 -4.50 18.07
C PRO A 260 -7.70 -5.59 18.22
N SER A 261 -8.08 -6.75 18.74
CA SER A 261 -7.18 -7.91 18.89
C SER A 261 -6.78 -8.54 17.56
N ARG A 262 -7.53 -8.23 16.49
CA ARG A 262 -7.31 -8.70 15.12
C ARG A 262 -7.25 -7.52 14.18
N CYS A 263 -6.67 -7.74 13.01
CA CYS A 263 -6.73 -6.77 11.92
C CYS A 263 -8.20 -6.46 11.60
N THR A 264 -8.51 -5.18 11.44
CA THR A 264 -9.86 -4.71 11.15
C THR A 264 -9.82 -3.53 10.19
N HIS A 265 -10.76 -3.47 9.26
CA HIS A 265 -11.10 -2.24 8.53
C HIS A 265 -12.36 -1.63 9.13
N VAL A 266 -12.48 -0.31 9.13
CA VAL A 266 -13.70 0.38 9.54
C VAL A 266 -14.11 1.38 8.49
N LEU A 267 -15.36 1.29 8.05
CA LEU A 267 -15.99 2.26 7.16
C LEU A 267 -17.17 2.90 7.88
N LEU A 268 -17.27 4.22 7.83
CA LEU A 268 -18.30 5.00 8.50
C LEU A 268 -18.85 6.05 7.56
N VAL A 269 -20.15 6.03 7.30
CA VAL A 269 -20.85 7.06 6.53
C VAL A 269 -21.62 7.98 7.49
N ASP A 270 -21.36 9.28 7.42
CA ASP A 270 -22.10 10.34 8.12
C ASP A 270 -22.90 11.15 7.10
N LYS A 271 -24.22 11.00 7.15
CA LYS A 271 -25.22 11.67 6.32
C LYS A 271 -25.86 12.80 7.10
N ARG A 272 -25.26 13.98 7.05
CA ARG A 272 -25.91 15.20 7.56
C ARG A 272 -26.68 15.89 6.45
N ALA A 273 -27.53 16.84 6.81
CA ALA A 273 -28.45 17.52 5.89
C ALA A 273 -27.76 18.23 4.71
N ARG A 274 -26.46 18.52 4.78
CA ARG A 274 -25.73 19.27 3.73
C ARG A 274 -24.65 18.46 3.02
N THR A 275 -24.18 17.37 3.61
CA THR A 275 -23.00 16.66 3.11
C THR A 275 -23.05 15.22 3.56
N ILE A 276 -22.64 14.34 2.65
CA ILE A 276 -22.38 12.94 2.92
C ILE A 276 -20.86 12.78 2.96
N LYS A 277 -20.38 12.25 4.07
CA LYS A 277 -18.97 11.94 4.29
C LYS A 277 -18.81 10.47 4.57
N CYS A 278 -17.69 9.90 4.16
CA CYS A 278 -17.32 8.55 4.52
C CYS A 278 -15.90 8.55 5.08
N ASN A 279 -15.74 8.13 6.33
CA ASN A 279 -14.45 7.86 6.93
C ASN A 279 -14.05 6.41 6.66
N VAL A 280 -12.78 6.23 6.28
CA VAL A 280 -12.20 4.96 5.86
C VAL A 280 -10.94 4.74 6.68
N ALA A 281 -10.92 3.70 7.52
CA ALA A 281 -9.73 3.25 8.22
C ALA A 281 -9.42 1.81 7.78
N LEU A 282 -8.26 1.62 7.16
CA LEU A 282 -7.83 0.32 6.65
C LEU A 282 -6.70 -0.26 7.51
N PHE A 283 -6.70 -1.58 7.70
CA PHE A 283 -5.66 -2.31 8.42
C PHE A 283 -5.38 -1.79 9.85
N ILE A 284 -6.42 -1.46 10.60
CA ILE A 284 -6.30 -1.15 12.03
C ILE A 284 -5.76 -2.39 12.75
N TYR A 285 -4.60 -2.27 13.37
CA TYR A 285 -3.89 -3.40 13.98
C TYR A 285 -3.17 -2.96 15.27
N PRO A 286 -3.04 -3.80 16.31
CA PRO A 286 -2.44 -3.45 17.61
C PRO A 286 -0.92 -3.20 17.57
N SER A 287 -0.34 -3.01 16.40
CA SER A 287 1.08 -2.74 16.22
C SER A 287 1.30 -1.27 15.87
N ARG A 288 2.13 -0.60 16.66
CA ARG A 288 2.61 0.77 16.39
C ARG A 288 3.40 0.93 15.08
N TYR A 289 3.73 -0.19 14.42
CA TYR A 289 4.52 -0.20 13.18
C TYR A 289 3.65 -0.21 11.93
N VAL A 290 2.36 -0.49 12.06
CA VAL A 290 1.42 -0.41 10.94
C VAL A 290 1.05 1.05 10.76
N PRO A 291 1.23 1.63 9.55
CA PRO A 291 0.89 3.03 9.33
C PRO A 291 -0.62 3.23 9.53
N ASP A 292 -1.00 4.32 10.19
CA ASP A 292 -2.40 4.72 10.26
C ASP A 292 -2.89 5.03 8.83
N CYS A 293 -3.93 4.33 8.41
CA CYS A 293 -4.53 4.46 7.09
C CYS A 293 -5.96 4.99 7.24
N SER A 294 -6.09 6.13 7.93
CA SER A 294 -7.35 6.81 8.21
C SER A 294 -7.57 8.00 7.28
N TYR A 295 -8.68 7.98 6.55
CA TYR A 295 -9.04 8.98 5.54
C TYR A 295 -10.49 9.44 5.72
N GLU A 296 -10.76 10.72 5.47
CA GLU A 296 -12.09 11.26 5.27
C GLU A 296 -12.32 11.50 3.78
N VAL A 297 -13.41 10.97 3.24
CA VAL A 297 -13.85 11.21 1.86
C VAL A 297 -15.16 11.99 1.88
N ILE A 298 -15.16 13.15 1.22
CA ILE A 298 -16.38 13.91 0.92
C ILE A 298 -17.02 13.26 -0.30
N VAL A 299 -18.14 12.57 -0.08
CA VAL A 299 -18.85 11.87 -1.14
C VAL A 299 -19.65 12.84 -2.00
N GLY A 300 -20.30 13.82 -1.37
CA GLY A 300 -21.08 14.83 -2.06
C GLY A 300 -22.06 15.54 -1.14
N ARG A 301 -22.97 16.31 -1.73
CA ARG A 301 -24.10 16.87 -0.99
C ARG A 301 -25.16 15.79 -0.76
N ASN A 302 -25.93 15.94 0.30
CA ASN A 302 -27.05 15.04 0.55
C ASN A 302 -28.20 15.43 -0.41
N PRO A 303 -28.64 14.54 -1.31
CA PRO A 303 -29.71 14.85 -2.26
C PRO A 303 -31.09 14.95 -1.58
N PHE A 304 -31.22 14.50 -0.32
CA PHE A 304 -32.49 14.52 0.40
C PHE A 304 -32.61 15.72 1.35
N VAL A 305 -33.75 16.41 1.22
CA VAL A 305 -34.16 17.48 2.14
C VAL A 305 -34.71 16.89 3.45
N ILE A 306 -35.33 15.70 3.40
CA ILE A 306 -35.91 14.99 4.54
C ILE A 306 -34.91 13.94 5.05
N LYS A 307 -34.76 13.83 6.38
CA LYS A 307 -33.88 12.82 7.00
C LYS A 307 -34.45 11.42 6.77
N MET A 308 -33.81 10.66 5.87
CA MET A 308 -34.14 9.25 5.61
C MET A 308 -33.10 8.32 6.25
N GLY A 309 -33.56 7.48 7.17
CA GLY A 309 -32.74 6.48 7.87
C GLY A 309 -31.78 7.07 8.94
N PRO A 310 -30.91 6.22 9.52
CA PRO A 310 -29.95 6.67 10.52
C PRO A 310 -28.94 7.64 9.90
N PRO A 311 -28.56 8.72 10.62
CA PRO A 311 -27.59 9.70 10.12
C PRO A 311 -26.18 9.12 10.03
N ILE A 312 -25.85 8.12 10.83
CA ILE A 312 -24.53 7.49 10.86
C ILE A 312 -24.69 5.99 10.70
N ILE A 313 -23.94 5.40 9.78
CA ILE A 313 -23.85 3.95 9.56
C ILE A 313 -22.38 3.57 9.54
N ALA A 314 -21.97 2.61 10.37
CA ALA A 314 -20.60 2.16 10.45
C ALA A 314 -20.53 0.64 10.50
N HIS A 315 -19.50 0.08 9.86
CA HIS A 315 -19.22 -1.35 9.87
C HIS A 315 -17.73 -1.60 10.10
N ALA A 316 -17.43 -2.62 10.89
CA ALA A 316 -16.11 -3.20 11.03
C ALA A 316 -15.99 -4.46 10.17
N PHE A 317 -14.86 -4.64 9.52
CA PHE A 317 -14.50 -5.80 8.71
C PHE A 317 -13.31 -6.47 9.39
N THR A 318 -13.59 -7.45 10.23
CA THR A 318 -12.60 -8.05 11.13
C THR A 318 -12.19 -9.41 10.61
N TYR A 319 -10.88 -9.61 10.42
CA TYR A 319 -10.33 -10.89 9.98
C TYR A 319 -10.52 -11.97 11.05
N THR A 320 -10.57 -13.23 10.63
CA THR A 320 -10.68 -14.41 11.49
C THR A 320 -9.62 -15.44 11.12
N ASP A 321 -9.13 -16.18 12.10
CA ASP A 321 -8.13 -17.25 11.89
C ASP A 321 -8.70 -18.45 11.11
N GLU A 322 -10.04 -18.55 11.02
CA GLU A 322 -10.80 -19.66 10.46
C GLU A 322 -10.93 -19.64 8.92
N TYR A 323 -10.05 -18.92 8.21
CA TYR A 323 -10.11 -18.74 6.74
C TYR A 323 -10.33 -20.05 5.95
N LYS A 324 -9.91 -21.20 6.50
CA LYS A 324 -9.87 -22.48 5.82
C LYS A 324 -11.23 -23.18 5.61
N GLN A 325 -12.32 -22.78 6.26
CA GLN A 325 -13.55 -23.60 6.22
C GLN A 325 -14.63 -23.14 5.23
N GLU A 326 -14.73 -21.85 4.89
CA GLU A 326 -15.86 -21.36 4.05
C GLU A 326 -15.49 -20.28 3.02
N GLY A 327 -14.20 -20.04 2.76
CA GLY A 327 -13.77 -19.06 1.74
C GLY A 327 -13.98 -17.58 2.11
N PHE A 328 -14.23 -17.29 3.39
CA PHE A 328 -14.29 -15.95 3.95
C PHE A 328 -13.10 -15.68 4.86
N HIS A 329 -12.51 -14.51 4.72
CA HIS A 329 -11.37 -14.02 5.52
C HIS A 329 -11.78 -13.41 6.86
N GLY A 330 -13.08 -13.09 7.02
CA GLY A 330 -13.57 -12.43 8.22
C GLY A 330 -15.07 -12.15 8.20
N ASN A 331 -15.50 -11.29 9.11
CA ASN A 331 -16.89 -10.88 9.30
C ASN A 331 -17.06 -9.38 9.16
N MET A 332 -18.16 -8.97 8.53
CA MET A 332 -18.67 -7.60 8.64
C MET A 332 -19.63 -7.51 9.84
N THR A 333 -19.41 -6.56 10.74
CA THR A 333 -20.28 -6.29 11.89
C THR A 333 -20.67 -4.80 11.92
N SER A 334 -21.94 -4.51 12.21
CA SER A 334 -22.38 -3.13 12.40
C SER A 334 -21.79 -2.56 13.70
N LEU A 335 -21.29 -1.34 13.64
CA LEU A 335 -20.80 -0.62 14.81
C LEU A 335 -21.90 0.31 15.34
N HIS A 336 -22.10 0.27 16.65
CA HIS A 336 -23.06 1.16 17.28
C HIS A 336 -22.54 2.62 17.26
N PRO A 337 -23.37 3.64 16.94
CA PRO A 337 -22.94 5.03 16.89
C PRO A 337 -22.20 5.53 18.14
N PHE A 338 -22.60 5.08 19.33
CA PHE A 338 -21.93 5.43 20.59
C PHE A 338 -20.50 4.86 20.72
N ALA A 339 -20.17 3.77 20.03
CA ALA A 339 -18.81 3.23 20.04
C ALA A 339 -17.82 4.06 19.21
N ILE A 340 -18.32 5.06 18.47
CA ILE A 340 -17.53 5.94 17.59
C ILE A 340 -17.16 7.23 18.32
N GLN A 341 -17.97 7.66 19.31
CA GLN A 341 -17.84 8.94 20.04
C GLN A 341 -17.32 8.79 21.49
N GLN A 342 -16.82 7.62 21.87
CA GLN A 342 -16.24 7.34 23.19
C GLN A 342 -14.78 6.95 23.06
#